data_AF-A0A378IGW2-F1
#
_entry.id   AF-A0A378IGW2-F1
#
_cell.length_a   1.000
_cell.length_b   1.000
_cell.length_c   1.000
_cell.angle_alpha   90.00
_cell.angle_beta   90.00
_cell.angle_gamma   90.00
#
_symmetry.space_group_name_H-M   'P 1'
#
loop_
_entity.id
_entity.type
_entity.pdbx_description
1 polymer ?
#
loop_
_entity_poly.entity_id
_entity_poly.type
_entity_poly.pdbx_seq_one_letter_code
_entity_poly.pdbx_strand_id
1 'polypeptide(L)'
;MSIRSFEDKKIRANSIALNFITAEEEAKSFCKKLDVLQKDLCSAKTQTEFDSVAKKLITQGKEVHQFLSTLAAGKEQETKLALTYGSKYVGKLSKYIDVVTESVSEKNESVALEEILKNLADTQKNEVRNFIKSLKELQPVSETLMSQEEKFKERLSQADSSDVVDMIEAEILAKNNIIEGSLNRLISYPQDEAVAGALVNFLQRNERLLNIMQSFDIYASLEDDLSNARAALPVNNRSLRS
;
A
#
# COMPACT_ATOMS: atom_id res chain seq x y z
N MET A 1 17.78 -8.69 49.46
CA MET A 1 18.03 -8.49 48.02
C MET A 1 19.48 -8.10 47.84
N SER A 2 20.25 -8.85 47.04
CA SER A 2 21.68 -8.58 46.80
C SER A 2 21.85 -7.36 45.87
N ILE A 3 22.81 -6.49 46.18
CA ILE A 3 23.16 -5.29 45.38
C ILE A 3 23.45 -5.67 43.90
N ARG A 4 23.99 -6.88 43.64
CA ARG A 4 24.20 -7.40 42.27
C ARG A 4 22.90 -7.53 41.48
N SER A 5 21.82 -7.98 42.11
CA SER A 5 20.50 -8.12 41.46
C SER A 5 19.86 -6.78 41.09
N PHE A 6 20.21 -5.68 41.78
CA PHE A 6 19.73 -4.35 41.44
C PHE A 6 20.50 -3.75 40.28
N GLU A 7 21.83 -3.89 40.26
CA GLU A 7 22.67 -3.38 39.18
C GLU A 7 22.39 -4.11 37.86
N ASP A 8 22.18 -5.44 37.90
CA ASP A 8 21.79 -6.23 36.72
C ASP A 8 20.44 -5.76 36.15
N LYS A 9 19.47 -5.43 37.01
CA LYS A 9 18.16 -4.89 36.59
C LYS A 9 18.29 -3.49 35.98
N LYS A 10 19.17 -2.65 36.54
CA LYS A 10 19.43 -1.30 36.04
C LYS A 10 20.11 -1.33 34.66
N ILE A 11 21.09 -2.21 34.47
CA ILE A 11 21.73 -2.43 33.16
C ILE A 11 20.69 -2.88 32.13
N ARG A 12 19.83 -3.85 32.47
CA ARG A 12 18.77 -4.32 31.58
C ARG A 12 17.76 -3.21 31.26
N ALA A 13 17.32 -2.43 32.26
CA ALA A 13 16.39 -1.33 32.05
C ALA A 13 16.97 -0.24 31.13
N ASN A 14 18.26 0.10 31.29
CA ASN A 14 18.95 1.04 30.42
C ASN A 14 19.08 0.51 28.98
N SER A 15 19.37 -0.79 28.81
CA SER A 15 19.39 -1.45 27.49
C SER A 15 18.04 -1.34 26.79
N ILE A 16 16.95 -1.69 27.48
CA ILE A 16 15.58 -1.60 26.96
C ILE A 16 15.24 -0.16 26.57
N ALA A 17 15.55 0.81 27.43
CA ALA A 17 15.27 2.22 27.16
C ALA A 17 16.03 2.74 25.94
N LEU A 18 17.32 2.38 25.81
CA LEU A 18 18.13 2.78 24.65
C LEU A 18 17.59 2.14 23.36
N ASN A 19 17.31 0.83 23.38
CA ASN A 19 16.76 0.12 22.23
C ASN A 19 15.42 0.70 21.79
N PHE A 20 14.55 1.08 22.74
CA PHE A 20 13.30 1.78 22.45
C PHE A 20 13.54 3.12 21.75
N ILE A 21 14.42 3.97 22.30
CA ILE A 21 14.71 5.31 21.73
C ILE A 21 15.26 5.17 20.31
N THR A 22 16.22 4.27 20.09
CA THR A 22 16.81 4.06 18.76
C THR A 22 15.77 3.60 17.75
N ALA A 23 14.94 2.60 18.10
CA ALA A 23 13.88 2.13 17.22
C ALA A 23 12.80 3.19 16.96
N GLU A 24 12.46 4.00 17.97
CA GLU A 24 11.51 5.12 17.83
C GLU A 24 12.02 6.18 16.85
N GLU A 25 13.29 6.55 16.94
CA GLU A 25 13.93 7.52 16.04
C GLU A 25 14.00 7.00 14.60
N GLU A 26 14.35 5.73 14.42
CA GLU A 26 14.40 5.07 13.13
C GLU A 26 13.00 4.97 12.50
N ALA A 27 11.99 4.52 13.26
CA ALA A 27 10.60 4.49 12.83
C ALA A 27 10.07 5.88 12.43
N LYS A 28 10.44 6.92 13.18
CA LYS A 28 10.11 8.30 12.86
C LYS A 28 10.76 8.75 11.55
N SER A 29 12.02 8.38 11.31
CA SER A 29 12.73 8.65 10.06
C SER A 29 12.02 8.01 8.87
N PHE A 30 11.63 6.74 9.00
CA PHE A 30 10.86 6.04 7.97
C PHE A 30 9.52 6.71 7.67
N CYS A 31 8.74 7.06 8.70
CA CYS A 31 7.47 7.77 8.52
C CYS A 31 7.66 9.06 7.72
N LYS A 32 8.68 9.86 8.05
CA LYS A 32 8.96 11.12 7.34
C LYS A 32 9.33 10.89 5.88
N LYS A 33 10.17 9.89 5.59
CA LYS A 33 10.56 9.57 4.21
C LYS A 33 9.37 9.10 3.38
N LEU A 34 8.53 8.21 3.95
CA LEU A 34 7.30 7.77 3.30
C LEU A 34 6.36 8.93 3.03
N ASP A 35 6.13 9.81 4.00
CA ASP A 35 5.25 10.98 3.83
C ASP A 35 5.75 11.92 2.71
N VAL A 36 7.07 12.06 2.52
CA VAL A 36 7.65 12.84 1.41
C VAL A 36 7.43 12.12 0.08
N LEU A 37 7.79 10.84 -0.02
CA LEU A 37 7.66 10.07 -1.26
C LEU A 37 6.20 9.96 -1.72
N GLN A 38 5.25 9.81 -0.80
CA GLN A 38 3.83 9.81 -1.11
C GLN A 38 3.38 11.13 -1.75
N LYS A 39 3.83 12.27 -1.19
CA LYS A 39 3.55 13.60 -1.76
C LYS A 39 4.18 13.79 -3.12
N ASP A 40 5.41 13.32 -3.30
CA ASP A 40 6.11 13.36 -4.58
C ASP A 40 5.38 12.52 -5.63
N LEU A 41 4.92 11.32 -5.26
CA LEU A 41 4.15 10.44 -6.15
C LEU A 41 2.86 11.14 -6.60
N CYS A 42 2.15 11.74 -5.63
CA CYS A 42 0.93 12.49 -5.90
C CYS A 42 1.17 13.68 -6.83
N SER A 43 2.32 14.32 -6.71
CA SER A 43 2.67 15.55 -7.43
C SER A 43 3.38 15.30 -8.77
N ALA A 44 3.69 14.04 -9.10
CA ALA A 44 4.33 13.66 -10.35
C ALA A 44 3.53 14.18 -11.56
N LYS A 45 4.26 14.70 -12.55
CA LYS A 45 3.71 15.31 -13.76
C LYS A 45 4.01 14.50 -15.01
N THR A 46 4.92 13.52 -14.92
CA THR A 46 5.32 12.67 -16.03
C THR A 46 5.39 11.20 -15.60
N GLN A 47 5.28 10.28 -16.55
CA GLN A 47 5.42 8.85 -16.31
C GLN A 47 6.78 8.51 -15.70
N THR A 48 7.86 9.14 -16.17
CA THR A 48 9.22 8.92 -15.65
C THR A 48 9.38 9.38 -14.20
N GLU A 49 8.81 10.54 -13.85
CA GLU A 49 8.78 11.00 -12.46
C GLU A 49 8.00 10.04 -11.57
N PHE A 50 6.82 9.62 -12.02
CA PHE A 50 5.99 8.65 -11.31
C PHE A 50 6.75 7.35 -11.06
N ASP A 51 7.29 6.73 -12.11
CA ASP A 51 8.02 5.46 -12.00
C ASP A 51 9.24 5.58 -11.07
N SER A 52 9.95 6.72 -11.12
CA SER A 52 11.11 7.00 -10.26
C SER A 52 10.71 7.07 -8.79
N VAL A 53 9.63 7.79 -8.47
CA VAL A 53 9.14 7.90 -7.09
C VAL A 53 8.56 6.56 -6.62
N ALA A 54 7.80 5.86 -7.46
CA ALA A 54 7.26 4.53 -7.16
C ALA A 54 8.38 3.56 -6.78
N LYS A 55 9.49 3.50 -7.54
CA LYS A 55 10.65 2.65 -7.21
C LYS A 55 11.30 3.00 -5.87
N LYS A 56 11.40 4.29 -5.54
CA LYS A 56 11.91 4.74 -4.23
C LYS A 56 10.96 4.33 -3.10
N LEU A 57 9.67 4.45 -3.33
CA LEU A 57 8.63 4.13 -2.35
C LEU A 57 8.52 2.62 -2.10
N ILE A 58 8.69 1.79 -3.14
CA ILE A 58 8.87 0.33 -3.02
C ILE A 58 10.12 -0.01 -2.21
N THR A 59 11.26 0.62 -2.53
CA THR A 59 12.52 0.41 -1.78
C THR A 59 12.35 0.77 -0.32
N GLN A 60 11.71 1.91 -0.04
CA GLN A 60 11.46 2.37 1.31
C GLN A 60 10.54 1.41 2.07
N GLY A 61 9.51 0.89 1.42
CA GLY A 61 8.62 -0.15 1.99
C GLY A 61 9.39 -1.40 2.39
N LYS A 62 10.32 -1.88 1.55
CA LYS A 62 11.17 -3.05 1.88
C LYS A 62 12.04 -2.79 3.12
N GLU A 63 12.65 -1.62 3.23
CA GLU A 63 13.44 -1.24 4.40
C GLU A 63 12.60 -1.22 5.68
N VAL A 64 11.38 -0.67 5.61
CA VAL A 64 10.46 -0.67 6.75
C VAL A 64 10.03 -2.09 7.12
N HIS A 65 9.72 -2.94 6.14
CA HIS A 65 9.37 -4.34 6.40
C HIS A 65 10.51 -5.08 7.12
N GLN A 66 11.75 -4.89 6.66
CA GLN A 66 12.94 -5.46 7.27
C GLN A 66 13.14 -4.95 8.71
N PHE A 67 12.96 -3.66 8.93
CA PHE A 67 13.03 -3.03 10.24
C PHE A 67 11.99 -3.62 11.19
N LEU A 68 10.72 -3.66 10.80
CA LEU A 68 9.62 -4.23 11.60
C LEU A 68 9.83 -5.72 11.89
N SER A 69 10.31 -6.49 10.92
CA SER A 69 10.63 -7.91 11.09
C SER A 69 11.76 -8.13 12.10
N THR A 70 12.81 -7.29 12.03
CA THR A 70 13.93 -7.33 12.98
C THR A 70 13.46 -6.99 14.39
N LEU A 71 12.60 -5.98 14.54
CA LEU A 71 11.98 -5.64 15.81
C LEU A 71 11.11 -6.78 16.36
N ALA A 72 10.33 -7.45 15.50
CA ALA A 72 9.44 -8.53 15.90
C ALA A 72 10.20 -9.78 16.38
N ALA A 73 11.38 -10.05 15.81
CA ALA A 73 12.28 -11.16 16.14
C ALA A 73 13.24 -10.87 17.31
N GLY A 74 13.30 -9.61 17.79
CA GLY A 74 14.16 -9.21 18.89
C GLY A 74 13.91 -10.00 20.18
N LYS A 75 15.00 -10.32 20.91
CA LYS A 75 14.95 -11.16 22.13
C LYS A 75 14.36 -10.45 23.36
N GLU A 76 14.30 -9.12 23.36
CA GLU A 76 13.75 -8.32 24.47
C GLU A 76 12.25 -8.08 24.26
N GLN A 77 11.43 -8.97 24.82
CA GLN A 77 9.98 -8.92 24.70
C GLN A 77 9.40 -7.62 25.27
N GLU A 78 10.05 -7.04 26.28
CA GLU A 78 9.69 -5.76 26.88
C GLU A 78 9.83 -4.59 25.90
N THR A 79 10.92 -4.54 25.12
CA THR A 79 11.15 -3.53 24.08
C THR A 79 10.12 -3.66 22.97
N LYS A 80 9.79 -4.89 22.56
CA LYS A 80 8.74 -5.17 21.57
C LYS A 80 7.37 -4.68 22.03
N LEU A 81 6.98 -4.97 23.28
CA LEU A 81 5.71 -4.50 23.84
C LEU A 81 5.68 -2.98 23.96
N ALA A 82 6.77 -2.37 24.44
CA ALA A 82 6.89 -0.91 24.55
C ALA A 82 6.73 -0.23 23.18
N LEU A 83 7.36 -0.75 22.12
CA LEU A 83 7.22 -0.20 20.77
C LEU A 83 5.82 -0.45 20.20
N THR A 84 5.27 -1.65 20.34
CA THR A 84 3.94 -2.00 19.81
C THR A 84 2.84 -1.12 20.40
N TYR A 85 2.89 -0.84 21.71
CA TYR A 85 1.83 -0.11 22.42
C TYR A 85 2.17 1.36 22.70
N GLY A 86 3.45 1.74 22.68
CA GLY A 86 3.93 3.07 23.06
C GLY A 86 4.48 3.90 21.90
N SER A 87 4.86 3.29 20.77
CA SER A 87 5.34 4.02 19.60
C SER A 87 4.21 4.28 18.60
N LYS A 88 3.88 5.56 18.40
CA LYS A 88 2.95 5.95 17.33
C LYS A 88 3.54 5.71 15.93
N TYR A 89 4.87 5.77 15.77
CA TYR A 89 5.51 5.61 14.47
C TYR A 89 5.59 4.13 14.08
N VAL A 90 6.00 3.24 14.99
CA VAL A 90 5.95 1.79 14.74
C VAL A 90 4.50 1.36 14.49
N GLY A 91 3.53 1.88 15.24
CA GLY A 91 2.12 1.65 14.97
C GLY A 91 1.68 2.12 13.57
N LYS A 92 2.12 3.30 13.12
CA LYS A 92 1.85 3.81 11.76
C LYS A 92 2.49 2.93 10.69
N LEU A 93 3.77 2.57 10.84
CA LEU A 93 4.50 1.71 9.89
C LEU A 93 3.92 0.30 9.82
N SER A 94 3.43 -0.23 10.94
CA SER A 94 2.82 -1.55 11.00
C SER A 94 1.53 -1.64 10.21
N LYS A 95 0.74 -0.55 10.18
CA LYS A 95 -0.44 -0.44 9.31
C LYS A 95 -0.10 -0.34 7.83
N TYR A 96 1.08 0.18 7.52
CA TYR A 96 1.55 0.45 6.17
C TYR A 96 2.10 -0.79 5.45
N ILE A 97 2.38 -1.86 6.19
CA ILE A 97 3.02 -3.09 5.67
C ILE A 97 2.25 -4.34 6.14
N ASP A 98 1.06 -4.18 6.71
CA ASP A 98 0.22 -5.28 7.22
C ASP A 98 0.89 -6.22 8.25
N VAL A 99 2.09 -5.91 8.76
CA VAL A 99 2.91 -6.83 9.59
C VAL A 99 2.25 -7.23 10.92
N VAL A 100 1.23 -6.50 11.40
CA VAL A 100 0.65 -6.69 12.74
C VAL A 100 -0.75 -7.33 12.73
N THR A 101 -1.40 -7.47 11.59
CA THR A 101 -2.75 -8.07 11.48
C THR A 101 -2.78 -9.44 10.80
N GLU A 102 -1.63 -10.01 10.50
CA GLU A 102 -1.51 -11.23 9.71
C GLU A 102 -1.25 -12.48 10.59
N SER A 103 -2.29 -13.31 10.72
CA SER A 103 -2.10 -14.74 11.02
C SER A 103 -3.17 -15.60 10.36
N VAL A 104 -4.35 -15.03 10.10
CA VAL A 104 -5.43 -15.71 9.36
C VAL A 104 -5.41 -15.37 7.87
N SER A 105 -5.25 -14.09 7.51
CA SER A 105 -5.21 -13.65 6.10
C SER A 105 -4.01 -14.23 5.34
N GLU A 106 -2.79 -14.08 5.87
CA GLU A 106 -1.59 -14.69 5.27
C GLU A 106 -1.64 -16.21 5.18
N LYS A 107 -2.26 -16.88 6.16
CA LYS A 107 -2.39 -18.33 6.16
C LYS A 107 -3.36 -18.79 5.08
N ASN A 108 -4.49 -18.10 4.93
CA ASN A 108 -5.45 -18.38 3.86
C ASN A 108 -4.84 -18.07 2.48
N GLU A 109 -4.13 -16.95 2.35
CA GLU A 109 -3.39 -16.60 1.14
C GLU A 109 -2.34 -17.66 0.79
N SER A 110 -1.56 -18.10 1.78
CA SER A 110 -0.54 -19.15 1.62
C SER A 110 -1.15 -20.50 1.24
N VAL A 111 -2.27 -20.89 1.83
CA VAL A 111 -2.97 -22.13 1.47
C VAL A 111 -3.53 -22.05 0.06
N ALA A 112 -4.18 -20.94 -0.31
CA ALA A 112 -4.68 -20.71 -1.66
C ALA A 112 -3.54 -20.69 -2.69
N LEU A 113 -2.39 -20.12 -2.33
CA LEU A 113 -1.19 -20.12 -3.16
C LEU A 113 -0.68 -21.55 -3.37
N GLU A 114 -0.50 -22.31 -2.31
CA GLU A 114 -0.04 -23.70 -2.44
C GLU A 114 -1.05 -24.59 -3.17
N GLU A 115 -2.34 -24.27 -3.15
CA GLU A 115 -3.36 -24.96 -3.95
C GLU A 115 -3.14 -24.74 -5.46
N ILE A 116 -2.97 -23.49 -5.90
CA ILE A 116 -2.76 -23.19 -7.33
C ILE A 116 -1.41 -23.71 -7.84
N LEU A 117 -0.40 -23.79 -6.97
CA LEU A 117 0.94 -24.23 -7.34
C LEU A 117 1.06 -25.75 -7.56
N LYS A 118 0.13 -26.55 -7.04
CA LYS A 118 0.18 -28.03 -7.13
C LYS A 118 0.23 -28.56 -8.55
N ASN A 119 -0.41 -27.86 -9.49
CA ASN A 119 -0.56 -28.30 -10.88
C ASN A 119 0.47 -27.70 -11.83
N LEU A 120 1.46 -26.95 -11.32
CA LEU A 120 2.45 -26.24 -12.11
C LEU A 120 3.81 -26.95 -12.06
N ALA A 121 4.62 -26.78 -13.11
CA ALA A 121 6.02 -27.17 -13.09
C ALA A 121 6.83 -26.22 -12.18
N ASP A 122 8.01 -26.64 -11.71
CA ASP A 122 8.78 -25.84 -10.73
C ASP A 122 9.19 -24.46 -11.26
N THR A 123 9.49 -24.34 -12.56
CA THR A 123 9.76 -23.05 -13.20
C THR A 123 8.53 -22.13 -13.15
N GLN A 124 7.35 -22.67 -13.47
CA GLN A 124 6.07 -21.96 -13.42
C GLN A 124 5.71 -21.56 -11.98
N LYS A 125 5.96 -22.44 -11.00
CA LYS A 125 5.76 -22.12 -9.58
C LYS A 125 6.61 -20.93 -9.15
N ASN A 126 7.86 -20.88 -9.59
CA ASN A 126 8.76 -19.76 -9.28
C ASN A 126 8.28 -18.46 -9.93
N GLU A 127 7.77 -18.53 -11.16
CA GLU A 127 7.19 -17.37 -11.86
C GLU A 127 5.96 -16.82 -11.12
N VAL A 128 5.02 -17.69 -10.72
CA VAL A 128 3.87 -17.31 -9.88
C VAL A 128 4.32 -16.63 -8.59
N ARG A 129 5.26 -17.24 -7.86
CA ARG A 129 5.75 -16.69 -6.58
C ARG A 129 6.43 -15.34 -6.77
N ASN A 130 7.21 -15.19 -7.83
CA ASN A 130 7.87 -13.93 -8.15
C ASN A 130 6.87 -12.85 -8.49
N PHE A 131 5.85 -13.14 -9.30
CA PHE A 131 4.78 -12.20 -9.62
C PHE A 131 4.06 -11.71 -8.37
N ILE A 132 3.61 -12.64 -7.51
CA ILE A 132 2.89 -12.30 -6.28
C ILE A 132 3.77 -11.47 -5.34
N LYS A 133 5.06 -11.84 -5.22
CA LYS A 133 6.01 -11.06 -4.43
C LYS A 133 6.15 -9.64 -4.98
N SER A 134 6.35 -9.49 -6.28
CA SER A 134 6.46 -8.17 -6.92
C SER A 134 5.17 -7.36 -6.77
N LEU A 135 4.00 -7.99 -6.84
CA LEU A 135 2.72 -7.33 -6.60
C LEU A 135 2.59 -6.83 -5.16
N LYS A 136 2.95 -7.64 -4.16
CA LYS A 136 2.97 -7.21 -2.74
C LYS A 136 3.91 -6.03 -2.51
N GLU A 137 5.05 -6.01 -3.20
CA GLU A 137 5.99 -4.90 -3.10
C GLU A 137 5.42 -3.57 -3.61
N LEU A 138 4.34 -3.59 -4.42
CA LEU A 138 3.61 -2.40 -4.84
C LEU A 138 2.64 -1.84 -3.80
N GLN A 139 2.39 -2.55 -2.70
CA GLN A 139 1.41 -2.12 -1.68
C GLN A 139 1.57 -0.64 -1.27
N PRO A 140 2.77 -0.14 -0.93
CA PRO A 140 2.97 1.27 -0.61
C PRO A 140 2.52 2.24 -1.72
N VAL A 141 2.71 1.86 -2.99
CA VAL A 141 2.31 2.69 -4.14
C VAL A 141 0.79 2.67 -4.25
N SER A 142 0.17 1.47 -4.20
CA SER A 142 -1.28 1.33 -4.29
C SER A 142 -2.02 2.07 -3.18
N GLU A 143 -1.55 2.03 -1.94
CA GLU A 143 -2.16 2.78 -0.83
C GLU A 143 -2.14 4.29 -1.08
N THR A 144 -1.06 4.78 -1.70
CA THR A 144 -0.95 6.18 -2.09
C THR A 144 -1.98 6.53 -3.16
N LEU A 145 -2.12 5.69 -4.19
CA LEU A 145 -3.07 5.88 -5.28
C LEU A 145 -4.52 5.82 -4.79
N MET A 146 -4.86 4.82 -3.97
CA MET A 146 -6.18 4.70 -3.33
C MET A 146 -6.49 5.92 -2.45
N SER A 147 -5.50 6.46 -1.73
CA SER A 147 -5.71 7.71 -0.98
C SER A 147 -5.97 8.92 -1.88
N GLN A 148 -5.42 8.96 -3.11
CA GLN A 148 -5.78 9.99 -4.08
C GLN A 148 -7.18 9.79 -4.63
N GLU A 149 -7.56 8.54 -4.94
CA GLU A 149 -8.90 8.17 -5.38
C GLU A 149 -9.96 8.64 -4.39
N GLU A 150 -9.79 8.36 -3.09
CA GLU A 150 -10.74 8.81 -2.06
C GLU A 150 -10.88 10.34 -1.99
N LYS A 151 -9.80 11.09 -2.26
CA LYS A 151 -9.88 12.57 -2.35
C LYS A 151 -10.66 13.02 -3.58
N PHE A 152 -10.55 12.30 -4.70
CA PHE A 152 -11.37 12.58 -5.87
C PHE A 152 -12.84 12.27 -5.60
N LYS A 153 -13.16 11.14 -4.96
CA LYS A 153 -14.53 10.80 -4.53
C LYS A 153 -15.13 11.88 -3.63
N GLU A 154 -14.36 12.33 -2.63
CA GLU A 154 -14.79 13.41 -1.75
C GLU A 154 -15.10 14.69 -2.54
N ARG A 155 -14.19 15.11 -3.44
CA ARG A 155 -14.39 16.30 -4.27
C ARG A 155 -15.58 16.17 -5.22
N LEU A 156 -15.78 14.99 -5.82
CA LEU A 156 -16.92 14.70 -6.69
C LEU A 156 -18.24 14.77 -5.92
N SER A 157 -18.29 14.22 -4.70
CA SER A 157 -19.47 14.29 -3.83
C SER A 157 -19.85 15.70 -3.39
N GLN A 158 -18.88 16.63 -3.41
CA GLN A 158 -19.03 18.03 -3.05
C GLN A 158 -19.20 18.96 -4.26
N ALA A 159 -19.12 18.44 -5.49
CA ALA A 159 -19.24 19.24 -6.70
C ALA A 159 -20.68 19.77 -6.85
N ASP A 160 -20.79 21.08 -7.09
CA ASP A 160 -22.07 21.80 -7.16
C ASP A 160 -22.46 22.22 -8.59
N SER A 161 -21.60 21.94 -9.57
CA SER A 161 -21.77 22.36 -10.95
C SER A 161 -21.07 21.41 -11.93
N SER A 162 -21.54 21.41 -13.19
CA SER A 162 -20.94 20.59 -14.25
C SER A 162 -19.48 20.98 -14.48
N ASP A 163 -19.17 22.28 -14.47
CA ASP A 163 -17.81 22.79 -14.68
C ASP A 163 -16.82 22.27 -13.62
N VAL A 164 -17.27 22.13 -12.36
CA VAL A 164 -16.44 21.56 -11.29
C VAL A 164 -16.22 20.07 -11.52
N VAL A 165 -17.26 19.32 -11.91
CA VAL A 165 -17.11 17.89 -12.24
C VAL A 165 -16.17 17.68 -13.42
N ASP A 166 -16.31 18.47 -14.48
CA ASP A 166 -15.46 18.36 -15.68
C ASP A 166 -14.00 18.74 -15.38
N MET A 167 -13.76 19.72 -14.50
CA MET A 167 -12.42 20.03 -14.01
C MET A 167 -11.81 18.87 -13.23
N ILE A 168 -12.58 18.23 -12.34
CA ILE A 168 -12.11 17.07 -11.57
C ILE A 168 -11.82 15.89 -12.51
N GLU A 169 -12.69 15.62 -13.48
CA GLU A 169 -12.47 14.56 -14.48
C GLU A 169 -11.19 14.81 -15.30
N ALA A 170 -10.94 16.06 -15.71
CA ALA A 170 -9.71 16.41 -16.43
C ALA A 170 -8.45 16.15 -15.57
N GLU A 171 -8.50 16.41 -14.27
CA GLU A 171 -7.41 16.06 -13.34
C GLU A 171 -7.24 14.55 -13.21
N ILE A 172 -8.33 13.78 -13.08
CA ILE A 172 -8.30 12.32 -13.02
C ILE A 172 -7.69 11.75 -14.30
N LEU A 173 -8.12 12.19 -15.47
CA LEU A 173 -7.58 11.76 -16.77
C LEU A 173 -6.10 12.09 -16.90
N ALA A 174 -5.68 13.30 -16.50
CA ALA A 174 -4.27 13.68 -16.52
C ALA A 174 -3.42 12.76 -15.62
N LYS A 175 -3.94 12.36 -14.45
CA LYS A 175 -3.28 11.40 -13.56
C LYS A 175 -3.29 9.99 -14.12
N ASN A 176 -4.39 9.54 -14.69
CA ASN A 176 -4.49 8.23 -15.32
C ASN A 176 -3.46 8.08 -16.44
N ASN A 177 -3.28 9.10 -17.28
CA ASN A 177 -2.27 9.10 -18.35
C ASN A 177 -0.82 9.02 -17.83
N ILE A 178 -0.55 9.54 -16.63
CA ILE A 178 0.77 9.43 -15.97
C ILE A 178 0.99 8.00 -15.45
N ILE A 179 -0.06 7.33 -15.01
CA ILE A 179 -0.01 6.00 -14.39
C ILE A 179 -0.19 4.90 -15.44
N GLU A 180 -0.73 5.21 -16.61
CA GLU A 180 -1.00 4.27 -17.68
C GLU A 180 0.22 3.39 -17.99
N GLY A 181 0.02 2.07 -17.96
CA GLY A 181 1.07 1.07 -18.19
C GLY A 181 2.14 0.98 -17.08
N SER A 182 2.05 1.74 -15.99
CA SER A 182 3.03 1.70 -14.90
C SER A 182 3.10 0.33 -14.24
N LEU A 183 1.96 -0.35 -14.07
CA LEU A 183 1.94 -1.71 -13.56
C LEU A 183 2.83 -2.63 -14.41
N ASN A 184 2.73 -2.57 -15.74
CA ASN A 184 3.60 -3.34 -16.66
C ASN A 184 5.08 -2.93 -16.60
N ARG A 185 5.38 -1.69 -16.21
CA ARG A 185 6.77 -1.19 -16.04
C ARG A 185 7.36 -1.54 -14.68
N LEU A 186 6.52 -1.76 -13.68
CA LEU A 186 6.93 -2.02 -12.30
C LEU A 186 6.98 -3.51 -11.97
N ILE A 187 6.16 -4.34 -12.64
CA ILE A 187 6.13 -5.79 -12.47
C ILE A 187 6.22 -6.51 -13.80
N SER A 188 6.89 -7.67 -13.81
CA SER A 188 6.96 -8.53 -14.98
C SER A 188 5.75 -9.46 -15.01
N TYR A 189 4.92 -9.33 -16.04
CA TYR A 189 3.81 -10.24 -16.27
C TYR A 189 4.29 -11.58 -16.82
N PRO A 190 3.71 -12.70 -16.36
CA PRO A 190 4.06 -13.99 -16.91
C PRO A 190 3.66 -14.09 -18.36
N GLN A 191 4.47 -14.80 -19.14
CA GLN A 191 4.21 -15.05 -20.56
C GLN A 191 3.60 -16.43 -20.79
N ASP A 192 3.72 -17.33 -19.82
CA ASP A 192 3.12 -18.66 -19.84
C ASP A 192 1.62 -18.59 -19.50
N GLU A 193 0.79 -19.13 -20.38
CA GLU A 193 -0.67 -19.09 -20.26
C GLU A 193 -1.20 -19.86 -19.05
N ALA A 194 -0.55 -20.98 -18.67
CA ALA A 194 -0.93 -21.74 -17.48
C ALA A 194 -0.58 -20.95 -16.20
N VAL A 195 0.54 -20.23 -16.20
CA VAL A 195 0.91 -19.31 -15.10
C VAL A 195 -0.07 -18.16 -15.01
N ALA A 196 -0.42 -17.52 -16.14
CA ALA A 196 -1.40 -16.45 -16.18
C ALA A 196 -2.78 -16.91 -15.66
N GLY A 197 -3.25 -18.08 -16.11
CA GLY A 197 -4.50 -18.69 -15.65
C GLY A 197 -4.50 -19.00 -14.14
N ALA A 198 -3.38 -19.51 -13.62
CA ALA A 198 -3.23 -19.76 -12.18
C ALA A 198 -3.31 -18.46 -11.36
N LEU A 199 -2.65 -17.40 -11.83
CA LEU A 199 -2.68 -16.08 -11.18
C LEU A 199 -4.07 -15.47 -11.20
N VAL A 200 -4.81 -15.53 -12.31
CA VAL A 200 -6.19 -15.03 -12.37
C VAL A 200 -7.06 -15.70 -11.31
N ASN A 201 -7.02 -17.03 -11.23
CA ASN A 201 -7.79 -17.79 -10.23
C ASN A 201 -7.40 -17.41 -8.79
N PHE A 202 -6.11 -17.15 -8.56
CA PHE A 202 -5.61 -16.75 -7.25
C PHE A 202 -6.02 -15.32 -6.88
N LEU A 203 -5.89 -14.37 -7.80
CA LEU A 203 -6.23 -12.96 -7.57
C LEU A 203 -7.74 -12.76 -7.34
N GLN A 204 -8.59 -13.51 -8.05
CA GLN A 204 -10.05 -13.50 -7.82
C GLN A 204 -10.44 -13.95 -6.41
N ARG A 205 -9.60 -14.76 -5.75
CA ARG A 205 -9.81 -15.23 -4.36
C ARG A 205 -9.07 -14.36 -3.34
N ASN A 206 -8.26 -13.39 -3.79
CA ASN A 206 -7.43 -12.54 -2.96
C ASN A 206 -7.69 -11.07 -3.27
N GLU A 207 -8.81 -10.56 -2.74
CA GLU A 207 -9.29 -9.20 -2.94
C GLU A 207 -8.22 -8.15 -2.63
N ARG A 208 -7.41 -8.34 -1.57
CA ARG A 208 -6.29 -7.44 -1.25
C ARG A 208 -5.34 -7.25 -2.43
N LEU A 209 -4.88 -8.33 -3.04
CA LEU A 209 -3.92 -8.28 -4.15
C LEU A 209 -4.58 -7.78 -5.44
N LEU A 210 -5.86 -8.08 -5.63
CA LEU A 210 -6.65 -7.53 -6.72
C LEU A 210 -6.77 -6.01 -6.62
N ASN A 211 -7.06 -5.48 -5.41
CA ASN A 211 -7.15 -4.05 -5.14
C ASN A 211 -5.81 -3.33 -5.42
N ILE A 212 -4.68 -3.97 -5.12
CA ILE A 212 -3.36 -3.41 -5.50
C ILE A 212 -3.30 -3.21 -7.02
N MET A 213 -3.69 -4.20 -7.82
CA MET A 213 -3.67 -4.07 -9.29
C MET A 213 -4.64 -3.00 -9.79
N GLN A 214 -5.86 -2.97 -9.26
CA GLN A 214 -6.91 -2.03 -9.67
C GLN A 214 -6.56 -0.58 -9.34
N SER A 215 -5.78 -0.33 -8.28
CA SER A 215 -5.35 1.03 -7.91
C SER A 215 -4.52 1.75 -9.00
N PHE A 216 -4.00 1.02 -9.98
CA PHE A 216 -3.25 1.59 -11.11
C PHE A 216 -4.13 2.00 -12.30
N ASP A 217 -5.47 1.89 -12.18
CA ASP A 217 -6.45 2.39 -13.14
C ASP A 217 -7.48 3.28 -12.43
N ILE A 218 -7.09 4.52 -12.16
CA ILE A 218 -7.87 5.47 -11.35
C ILE A 218 -9.14 5.89 -12.09
N TYR A 219 -9.10 5.99 -13.42
CA TYR A 219 -10.28 6.41 -14.16
C TYR A 219 -11.37 5.34 -14.09
N ALA A 220 -11.02 4.08 -14.31
CA ALA A 220 -11.97 2.98 -14.21
C ALA A 220 -12.58 2.84 -12.81
N SER A 221 -11.80 3.11 -11.74
CA SER A 221 -12.31 3.04 -10.37
C SER A 221 -13.26 4.18 -10.01
N LEU A 222 -13.23 5.31 -10.74
CA LEU A 222 -14.05 6.51 -10.47
C LEU A 222 -15.17 6.74 -11.49
N GLU A 223 -15.37 5.85 -12.46
CA GLU A 223 -16.37 6.03 -13.54
C GLU A 223 -17.80 6.16 -12.99
N ASP A 224 -18.15 5.31 -12.01
CA ASP A 224 -19.44 5.37 -11.33
C ASP A 224 -19.58 6.65 -10.49
N ASP A 225 -18.52 7.06 -9.78
CA ASP A 225 -18.51 8.29 -8.98
C ASP A 225 -18.70 9.55 -9.84
N LEU A 226 -18.04 9.59 -11.01
CA LEU A 226 -18.21 10.66 -12.00
C LEU A 226 -19.65 10.70 -12.53
N SER A 227 -20.20 9.54 -12.89
CA SER A 227 -21.57 9.42 -13.39
C SER A 227 -22.59 9.85 -12.33
N ASN A 228 -22.39 9.44 -11.09
CA ASN A 228 -23.24 9.80 -9.94
C ASN A 228 -23.16 11.30 -9.63
N ALA A 229 -21.96 11.89 -9.64
CA ALA A 229 -21.78 13.32 -9.44
C ALA A 229 -22.55 14.13 -10.50
N ARG A 230 -22.45 13.74 -11.78
CA ARG A 230 -23.21 14.38 -12.87
C ARG A 230 -24.72 14.26 -12.69
N ALA A 231 -25.20 13.09 -12.29
CA ALA A 231 -26.63 12.84 -12.08
C ALA A 231 -27.20 13.58 -10.86
N ALA A 232 -26.39 13.81 -9.83
CA ALA A 232 -26.78 14.51 -8.61
C ALA A 232 -26.89 16.04 -8.80
N LEU A 233 -26.33 16.59 -9.87
CA LEU A 233 -26.45 18.01 -10.18
C LEU A 233 -27.91 18.36 -10.48
N PRO A 234 -28.45 19.45 -9.89
CA PRO A 234 -29.81 19.88 -10.20
C PRO A 234 -29.90 20.18 -11.70
N VAL A 235 -30.88 19.57 -12.38
CA VAL A 235 -31.21 19.83 -13.78
C VAL A 235 -31.74 21.26 -13.90
N ASN A 236 -30.83 22.24 -13.90
CA ASN A 236 -31.19 23.64 -14.06
C ASN A 236 -31.34 23.93 -15.55
N ASN A 237 -32.38 23.37 -16.17
CA ASN A 237 -32.91 23.82 -17.48
C ASN A 237 -34.21 23.10 -17.87
N ARG A 238 -35.31 23.29 -17.11
CA ARG A 238 -36.68 23.26 -17.65
C ARG A 238 -37.62 24.23 -16.92
N SER A 239 -37.33 25.53 -16.99
CA SER A 239 -38.38 26.56 -16.99
C SER A 239 -38.02 27.76 -17.87
N LEU A 240 -37.58 27.48 -19.10
CA LEU A 240 -37.94 28.34 -20.24
C LEU A 240 -39.25 27.79 -20.85
N ARG A 241 -40.33 27.93 -20.08
CA ARG A 241 -41.74 27.83 -20.47
C ARG A 241 -42.44 28.66 -19.39
N SER A 242 -43.07 29.80 -19.66
CA SER A 242 -43.67 30.39 -20.85
C SER A 242 -43.82 31.88 -20.62
#